data_AF-A0A4Q2KDI9-F1
#
_entry.id   AF-A0A4Q2KDI9-F1
#
_cell.length_a   1.000
_cell.length_b   1.000
_cell.length_c   1.000
_cell.angle_alpha   90.00
_cell.angle_beta   90.00
_cell.angle_gamma   90.00
#
_symmetry.space_group_name_H-M   'P 1'
#
loop_
_entity.id
_entity.type
_entity.pdbx_description
1 polymer ?
#
loop_
_entity_poly.entity_id
_entity_poly.type
_entity_poly.pdbx_seq_one_letter_code
_entity_poly.pdbx_strand_id
1 'polypeptide(L)' 'MKTIFYYYNRYAGLVFRYSDGNGGHIEQCYMFYSFRDALQKFRKEFGLQRKHIRLVDLYKEPLTCSTKSKK' A
#
# COMPACT_ATOMS: atom_id res chain seq x y z
N MET A 1 -12.09 7.99 1.56
CA MET A 1 -11.81 6.68 0.94
C MET A 1 -10.52 6.16 1.54
N LYS A 2 -10.50 4.94 2.09
CA LYS A 2 -9.32 4.41 2.77
C LYS A 2 -8.34 3.82 1.76
N THR A 3 -7.15 4.41 1.68
CA THR A 3 -6.11 4.04 0.71
C THR A 3 -4.77 3.89 1.42
N ILE A 4 -4.05 2.81 1.13
CA ILE A 4 -2.64 2.65 1.47
C ILE A 4 -1.85 2.79 0.17
N PHE A 5 -1.03 3.83 0.11
CA PHE A 5 0.01 3.98 -0.88
C PHE A 5 1.26 3.26 -0.38
N TYR A 6 1.92 2.48 -1.23
CA TYR A 6 3.13 1.78 -0.84
C TYR A 6 4.24 1.92 -1.87
N TYR A 7 5.48 1.85 -1.38
CA TYR A 7 6.67 1.86 -2.20
C TYR A 7 7.90 1.31 -1.48
N TYR A 8 8.90 0.88 -2.24
CA TYR A 8 10.24 0.59 -1.72
C TYR A 8 11.10 1.85 -1.80
N ASN A 9 11.72 2.23 -0.68
CA ASN A 9 12.65 3.34 -0.64
C ASN A 9 14.08 2.91 -1.08
N ARG A 10 15.01 3.87 -1.17
CA ARG A 10 16.40 3.62 -1.59
C ARG A 10 17.19 2.66 -0.68
N TYR A 11 16.69 2.39 0.51
CA TYR A 11 17.28 1.51 1.52
C TYR A 11 16.56 0.16 1.60
N ALA A 12 15.81 -0.22 0.55
CA ALA A 12 14.99 -1.42 0.50
C ALA A 12 13.91 -1.51 1.60
N GLY A 13 13.56 -0.39 2.24
CA GLY A 13 12.47 -0.31 3.21
C GLY A 13 11.13 -0.21 2.50
N LEU A 14 10.15 -1.02 2.94
CA LEU A 14 8.78 -0.96 2.44
C LEU A 14 8.01 0.09 3.23
N VAL A 15 7.66 1.19 2.57
CA VAL A 15 6.93 2.31 3.17
C VAL A 15 5.45 2.20 2.84
N PHE A 16 4.61 2.33 3.86
CA PHE A 16 3.16 2.45 3.74
C PHE A 16 2.70 3.83 4.19
N ARG A 17 1.91 4.47 3.33
CA ARG A 17 1.21 5.74 3.59
C ARG A 17 -0.28 5.50 3.51
N TYR A 18 -0.94 5.49 4.67
CA TYR A 18 -2.38 5.39 4.77
C TYR A 18 -3.04 6.76 4.80
N SER A 19 -4.16 6.89 4.10
CA SER A 19 -5.10 8.01 4.23
C SER A 19 -6.52 7.46 4.35
N ASP A 20 -7.30 7.98 5.28
CA ASP A 20 -8.73 7.65 5.39
C ASP A 20 -9.65 8.56 4.55
N GLY A 21 -9.11 9.67 4.05
CA GLY A 21 -9.83 10.71 3.32
C GLY A 21 -10.56 11.74 4.20
N ASN A 22 -10.44 11.63 5.52
CA ASN A 22 -11.01 12.56 6.51
C ASN A 22 -9.92 13.34 7.26
N GLY A 23 -8.69 13.38 6.70
CA GLY A 23 -7.52 14.02 7.31
C GLY A 23 -6.69 13.10 8.21
N GLY A 24 -7.09 11.84 8.39
CA GLY A 24 -6.31 10.84 9.11
C GLY A 24 -5.21 10.27 8.22
N HIS A 25 -3.96 10.47 8.61
CA HIS A 25 -2.78 9.99 7.91
C HIS A 25 -1.86 9.18 8.83
N ILE A 26 -1.36 8.06 8.32
CA ILE A 26 -0.41 7.20 9.04
C ILE A 26 0.69 6.83 8.04
N GLU A 27 1.95 7.04 8.43
CA GLU A 27 3.11 6.60 7.67
C GLU A 27 3.90 5.59 8.51
N GLN A 28 4.26 4.45 7.92
CA GLN A 28 5.14 3.48 8.56
C GLN A 28 6.09 2.83 7.57
N CYS A 29 7.31 2.57 8.03
CA CYS A 29 8.35 1.88 7.26
C CYS A 29 8.64 0.52 7.89
N TYR A 30 8.67 -0.53 7.06
CA TYR A 30 8.98 -1.89 7.46
C TYR A 30 10.26 -2.35 6.76
N MET A 31 11.30 -2.65 7.56
CA MET A 31 12.55 -3.25 7.09
C MET A 31 12.54 -4.75 7.37
N PHE A 32 13.07 -5.54 6.44
CA PHE A 32 13.16 -7.01 6.55
C PHE A 32 11.82 -7.75 6.60
N TYR A 33 10.73 -7.11 6.15
CA TYR A 33 9.42 -7.74 6.01
C TYR A 33 9.06 -7.96 4.55
N SER A 34 8.40 -9.08 4.26
CA SER A 34 7.69 -9.23 2.99
C SER A 34 6.51 -8.24 2.93
N PHE A 35 6.04 -7.92 1.72
CA PHE A 35 4.87 -7.04 1.56
C PHE A 35 3.64 -7.55 2.34
N ARG A 36 3.40 -8.85 2.31
CA ARG A 36 2.25 -9.47 2.97
C ARG A 36 2.35 -9.37 4.48
N ASP A 37 3.53 -9.62 5.04
CA ASP A 37 3.77 -9.57 6.48
C ASP A 37 3.70 -8.14 7.00
N ALA A 38 4.32 -7.20 6.29
CA ALA A 38 4.22 -5.78 6.60
C ALA A 38 2.76 -5.31 6.57
N LEU A 39 1.98 -5.72 5.56
CA LEU A 39 0.58 -5.32 5.43
C LEU A 39 -0.30 -5.88 6.55
N GLN A 40 -0.07 -7.13 6.94
CA GLN A 40 -0.77 -7.72 8.08
C GLN A 40 -0.43 -7.01 9.38
N LYS A 41 0.87 -6.73 9.61
CA LYS A 41 1.35 -6.01 10.78
C LYS A 41 0.78 -4.59 10.86
N PHE A 42 0.85 -3.83 9.77
CA PHE A 42 0.24 -2.51 9.67
C PHE A 42 -1.26 -2.55 9.97
N ARG A 43 -1.99 -3.52 9.40
CA ARG A 43 -3.41 -3.67 9.68
C ARG A 43 -3.71 -3.98 11.14
N LYS A 44 -2.86 -4.76 11.81
CA LYS A 44 -3.02 -5.10 13.22
C LYS A 44 -2.69 -3.92 14.13
N GLU A 45 -1.60 -3.21 13.85
CA GLU A 45 -1.12 -2.07 14.65
C GLU A 45 -2.14 -0.92 14.69
N PHE A 46 -2.79 -0.63 13.56
CA PHE A 46 -3.71 0.51 13.43
C PHE A 46 -5.19 0.13 13.43
N GLY A 47 -5.55 -1.10 13.82
CA GLY A 47 -6.96 -1.53 13.89
C GLY A 47 -7.68 -1.53 12.54
N LEU A 48 -7.00 -1.92 11.46
CA LEU A 48 -7.48 -1.87 10.07
C LEU A 48 -7.79 -3.26 9.46
N GLN A 49 -7.73 -4.33 10.25
CA GLN A 49 -7.83 -5.73 9.81
C GLN A 49 -9.04 -6.03 8.93
N ARG A 50 -10.23 -5.52 9.30
CA ARG A 50 -11.51 -5.78 8.59
C ARG A 50 -11.94 -4.64 7.67
N LYS A 51 -11.12 -3.60 7.54
CA LYS A 51 -11.48 -2.44 6.73
C LYS A 51 -11.13 -2.73 5.26
N HIS A 52 -12.08 -2.46 4.37
CA HIS A 52 -11.80 -2.41 2.94
C HIS A 52 -10.88 -1.21 2.67
N ILE A 53 -9.67 -1.51 2.19
CA ILE A 53 -8.61 -0.52 1.98
C ILE A 53 -8.03 -0.77 0.61
N ARG A 54 -7.99 0.27 -0.21
CA ARG A 54 -7.38 0.22 -1.54
C ARG A 54 -5.86 0.27 -1.39
N LEU A 55 -5.16 -0.62 -2.07
CA LEU A 55 -3.70 -0.63 -2.13
C LEU A 55 -3.27 0.01 -3.45
N VAL A 56 -2.36 0.96 -3.38
CA VAL A 56 -1.82 1.67 -4.55
C VAL A 56 -0.31 1.62 -4.48
N ASP A 57 0.31 0.99 -5.47
CA ASP A 57 1.76 1.05 -5.66
C ASP A 57 2.11 2.43 -6.24
N LEU A 58 3.03 3.17 -5.63
CA LEU A 58 3.41 4.51 -6.12
C LEU A 58 4.39 4.47 -7.30
N TYR A 59 5.08 3.34 -7.52
CA TYR A 59 6.11 3.24 -8.57
C TYR A 59 5.80 2.20 -9.65
N LYS A 60 4.80 1.33 -9.43
CA LYS A 60 4.18 0.64 -10.56
C LYS A 60 3.14 1.55 -11.16
N GLU A 61 3.27 1.80 -12.46
CA GLU A 61 2.15 2.32 -13.25
C GLU A 61 0.90 1.51 -12.90
N PRO A 62 -0.28 2.15 -12.79
CA PRO A 62 -1.51 1.39 -12.63
C PRO A 62 -1.53 0.37 -13.76
N LEU A 63 -1.67 -0.92 -13.42
CA LEU A 63 -1.92 -1.97 -14.39
C LEU A 63 -3.26 -1.61 -15.05
N THR A 64 -3.23 -0.69 -16.01
CA THR A 64 -4.29 -0.55 -16.99
C THR A 64 -4.32 -1.91 -17.65
N CYS A 65 -5.47 -2.58 -17.58
CA CYS A 65 -5.70 -3.76 -18.38
C CYS A 65 -5.57 -3.32 -19.84
N SER A 66 -4.35 -3.39 -20.38
CA SER A 66 -4.07 -3.27 -21.79
C SER A 66 -4.77 -4.46 -22.43
N THR A 67 -5.99 -4.20 -22.90
CA THR A 67 -6.69 -5.06 -23.84
C THR A 67 -5.83 -5.07 -25.08
N LYS A 68 -4.97 -6.10 -25.20
CA LYS A 68 -4.20 -6.36 -26.40
C LYS A 68 -5.19 -6.50 -27.58
N SER A 69 -5.31 -5.46 -28.39
CA SER A 69 -5.92 -5.56 -29.71
C SER A 69 -4.90 -6.27 -30.61
N LYS A 70 -5.15 -7.55 -30.89
CA LYS A 70 -4.44 -8.29 -31.94
C LYS A 70 -4.83 -7.66 -33.28
N LYS A 71 -3.85 -7.14 -34.01
CA LYS A 71 -3.93 -6.99 -35.46
C LYS A 71 -3.46 -8.27 -36.12
#